data_AF-A0AAV2PLJ3-F1
#
_entry.id   AF-A0AAV2PLJ3-F1
#
_cell.length_a   1.000
_cell.length_b   1.000
_cell.length_c   1.000
_cell.angle_alpha   90.00
_cell.angle_beta   90.00
_cell.angle_gamma   90.00
#
_symmetry.space_group_name_H-M   'P 1'
#
loop_
_entity.id
_entity.type
_entity.pdbx_description
1 polymer ?
#
loop_
_entity_poly.entity_id
_entity_poly.type
_entity_poly.pdbx_seq_one_letter_code
_entity_poly.pdbx_strand_id
1 'polypeptide(L)'
;ASSEITTSAEPSGQIKGFLEHLQMGVVMGDGSKFEKDEICDISNIQELVLEQPEKLKCLHHKYLEAGSDVLQALTFCSFMAGSVDNLKVKKLNNTACEIVCKLAADQNSLVAGSICLNADHIKGKDKTHVQTYVKQEMEVFLNCKVDVILCDIFLVEETEWALEVLKNIGVPIAVTLCVDKLGTISGTSLGDCAIRMAKAGANVVGVCCKFDESPKVVIEYVERMKNALDRVGLQGYIMSCSHANELPDNRNHSNHLNQTFTMKSFEPFEQSVENLNARALYEAGVRFFRAGSGLGTSYIQHLSNELLNERAKMPIDIKSSGNVTMDKYQPNRKGSKQYWRSDISPSCYSTTFNLPESA
;
A
#
# COMPACT_ATOMS: atom_id res chain seq x y z
N ALA A 1 -32.62 27.63 37.97
CA ALA A 1 -32.57 26.17 37.74
C ALA A 1 -31.64 25.95 36.56
N SER A 2 -30.36 25.76 36.86
CA SER A 2 -29.29 25.58 35.88
C SER A 2 -29.17 24.09 35.61
N SER A 3 -29.52 23.65 34.40
CA SER A 3 -29.37 22.26 33.98
C SER A 3 -27.94 22.03 33.49
N GLU A 4 -27.18 21.30 34.29
CA GLU A 4 -25.85 20.80 33.99
C GLU A 4 -25.88 19.94 32.73
N ILE A 5 -25.12 20.35 31.71
CA ILE A 5 -24.74 19.51 30.58
C ILE A 5 -23.51 18.74 31.06
N THR A 6 -23.70 17.50 31.48
CA THR A 6 -22.59 16.57 31.73
C THR A 6 -21.98 16.15 30.39
N THR A 7 -20.97 16.89 29.94
CA THR A 7 -20.01 16.39 28.94
C THR A 7 -19.10 15.38 29.63
N SER A 8 -19.37 14.09 29.44
CA SER A 8 -18.40 13.04 29.75
C SER A 8 -17.25 13.15 28.77
N ALA A 9 -16.14 13.75 29.20
CA ALA A 9 -14.88 13.72 28.47
C ALA A 9 -14.42 12.25 28.34
N GLU A 10 -14.26 11.77 27.11
CA GLU A 10 -13.60 10.50 26.83
C GLU A 10 -12.16 10.55 27.38
N PRO A 11 -11.62 9.43 27.90
CA PRO A 11 -10.27 9.39 28.43
C PRO A 11 -9.28 9.65 27.30
N SER A 12 -8.64 10.81 27.36
CA SER A 12 -7.50 11.18 26.52
C SER A 12 -6.35 10.18 26.70
N GLY A 13 -6.00 9.42 25.67
CA GLY A 13 -4.69 8.77 25.59
C GLY A 13 -4.59 7.38 24.94
N GLN A 14 -5.68 6.73 24.52
CA GLN A 14 -5.57 5.45 23.82
C GLN A 14 -5.50 5.68 22.30
N ILE A 15 -4.42 5.21 21.67
CA ILE A 15 -4.30 5.20 20.21
C ILE A 15 -5.45 4.33 19.67
N LYS A 16 -6.26 4.91 18.78
CA LYS A 16 -7.35 4.18 18.11
C LYS A 16 -6.76 3.08 17.24
N GLY A 17 -7.41 1.92 17.21
CA GLY A 17 -6.99 0.78 16.39
C GLY A 17 -7.13 1.05 14.89
N PHE A 18 -6.55 0.19 14.07
CA PHE A 18 -6.59 0.30 12.61
C PHE A 18 -8.02 0.33 12.04
N LEU A 19 -8.92 -0.55 12.51
CA LEU A 19 -10.32 -0.57 12.04
C LEU A 19 -11.12 0.66 12.47
N GLU A 20 -10.80 1.24 13.62
CA GLU A 20 -11.44 2.48 14.10
C GLU A 20 -11.03 3.66 13.23
N HIS A 21 -9.76 3.73 12.82
CA HIS A 21 -9.32 4.72 11.84
C HIS A 21 -10.03 4.55 10.49
N LEU A 22 -10.16 3.32 9.98
CA LEU A 22 -10.90 3.08 8.73
C LEU A 22 -12.39 3.45 8.81
N GLN A 23 -12.99 3.32 9.99
CA GLN A 23 -14.36 3.77 10.22
C GLN A 23 -14.48 5.30 10.22
N MET A 24 -13.46 5.99 10.72
CA MET A 24 -13.42 7.46 10.76
C MET A 24 -13.12 8.09 9.41
N GLY A 25 -12.37 7.42 8.52
CA GLY A 25 -12.01 7.97 7.22
C GLY A 25 -10.94 7.17 6.49
N VAL A 26 -10.20 7.88 5.66
CA VAL A 26 -9.09 7.33 4.88
C VAL A 26 -7.87 7.11 5.77
N VAL A 27 -7.24 5.95 5.61
CA VAL A 27 -5.95 5.58 6.21
C VAL A 27 -4.91 5.49 5.10
N MET A 28 -3.74 6.10 5.32
CA MET A 28 -2.59 5.99 4.43
C MET A 28 -1.59 4.97 4.98
N GLY A 29 -1.22 3.99 4.18
CA GLY A 29 -0.05 3.15 4.42
C GLY A 29 1.17 3.69 3.70
N ASP A 30 2.32 3.10 4.01
CA ASP A 30 3.58 3.36 3.33
C ASP A 30 3.68 2.59 1.99
N GLY A 31 4.89 2.60 1.42
CA GLY A 31 5.19 1.99 0.14
C GLY A 31 5.55 0.50 0.21
N SER A 32 5.92 -0.05 -0.94
CA SER A 32 6.23 -1.47 -1.05
C SER A 32 7.60 -1.82 -0.46
N LYS A 33 7.76 -3.09 -0.06
CA LYS A 33 9.07 -3.64 0.36
C LYS A 33 10.14 -3.58 -0.74
N PHE A 34 9.75 -3.28 -1.98
CA PHE A 34 10.58 -3.42 -3.18
C PHE A 34 11.00 -2.08 -3.78
N GLU A 35 10.81 -0.97 -3.05
CA GLU A 35 11.12 0.36 -3.57
C GLU A 35 12.64 0.64 -3.59
N LYS A 36 13.32 0.10 -4.60
CA LYS A 36 14.79 0.07 -4.71
C LYS A 36 15.42 1.46 -4.65
N ASP A 37 14.75 2.47 -5.19
CA ASP A 37 15.32 3.82 -5.29
C ASP A 37 15.18 4.63 -4.01
N GLU A 38 14.15 4.36 -3.20
CA GLU A 38 14.06 4.95 -1.85
C GLU A 38 14.94 4.22 -0.84
N ILE A 39 15.19 2.93 -1.10
CA ILE A 39 16.04 2.05 -0.28
C ILE A 39 17.56 2.30 -0.52
N CYS A 40 17.93 3.33 -1.28
CA CYS A 40 19.31 3.79 -1.48
C CYS A 40 20.28 2.69 -1.98
N ASP A 41 20.02 2.15 -3.17
CA ASP A 41 20.86 1.13 -3.85
C ASP A 41 21.00 -0.22 -3.13
N ILE A 42 20.33 -0.41 -1.98
CA ILE A 42 20.37 -1.68 -1.26
C ILE A 42 19.37 -2.64 -1.91
N SER A 43 19.86 -3.44 -2.84
CA SER A 43 19.09 -4.51 -3.48
C SER A 43 18.61 -5.62 -2.51
N ASN A 44 18.95 -5.54 -1.23
CA ASN A 44 18.70 -6.56 -0.22
C ASN A 44 18.10 -6.01 1.10
N ILE A 45 16.81 -6.28 1.35
CA ILE A 45 16.10 -5.92 2.59
C ILE A 45 16.83 -6.41 3.84
N GLN A 46 17.51 -7.56 3.76
CA GLN A 46 18.22 -8.13 4.92
C GLN A 46 19.36 -7.23 5.37
N GLU A 47 20.12 -6.69 4.42
CA GLU A 47 21.23 -5.76 4.68
C GLU A 47 20.70 -4.44 5.23
N LEU A 48 19.62 -3.90 4.63
CA LEU A 48 18.99 -2.66 5.09
C LEU A 48 18.57 -2.75 6.57
N VAL A 49 17.92 -3.86 6.96
CA VAL A 49 17.40 -4.03 8.32
C VAL A 49 18.52 -4.34 9.33
N LEU A 50 19.45 -5.24 9.00
CA LEU A 50 20.43 -5.75 9.96
C LEU A 50 21.72 -4.93 10.02
N GLU A 51 22.14 -4.35 8.90
CA GLU A 51 23.43 -3.67 8.76
C GLU A 51 23.28 -2.16 8.67
N GLN A 52 22.15 -1.67 8.15
CA GLN A 52 21.92 -0.23 7.91
C GLN A 52 20.61 0.31 8.55
N PRO A 53 20.33 0.03 9.85
CA PRO A 53 19.06 0.36 10.49
C PRO A 53 18.75 1.87 10.53
N GLU A 54 19.75 2.74 10.51
CA GLU A 54 19.54 4.19 10.44
C GLU A 54 18.99 4.65 9.09
N LYS A 55 19.37 3.99 7.99
CA LYS A 55 18.75 4.25 6.67
C LYS A 55 17.30 3.79 6.65
N LEU A 56 17.01 2.64 7.25
CA LEU A 56 15.65 2.14 7.37
C LEU A 56 14.77 3.10 8.20
N LYS A 57 15.30 3.60 9.32
CA LYS A 57 14.59 4.62 10.11
C LYS A 57 14.33 5.89 9.32
N CYS A 58 15.33 6.37 8.59
CA CYS A 58 15.19 7.54 7.72
C CYS A 58 14.10 7.34 6.67
N LEU A 59 14.05 6.16 6.03
CA LEU A 59 13.00 5.81 5.08
C LEU A 59 11.59 5.88 5.72
N HIS A 60 11.38 5.20 6.83
CA HIS A 60 10.09 5.26 7.54
C HIS A 60 9.74 6.67 8.01
N HIS A 61 10.73 7.47 8.42
CA HIS A 61 10.51 8.86 8.79
C HIS A 61 10.01 9.69 7.60
N LYS A 62 10.57 9.50 6.40
CA LYS A 62 10.07 10.16 5.19
C LYS A 62 8.63 9.75 4.85
N TYR A 63 8.26 8.49 5.08
CA TYR A 63 6.87 8.05 4.93
C TYR A 63 5.93 8.71 5.93
N LEU A 64 6.36 8.89 7.18
CA LEU A 64 5.59 9.67 8.18
C LEU A 64 5.44 11.13 7.76
N GLU A 65 6.51 11.77 7.28
CA GLU A 65 6.47 13.15 6.75
C GLU A 65 5.58 13.27 5.50
N ALA A 66 5.53 12.22 4.66
CA ALA A 66 4.60 12.14 3.54
C ALA A 66 3.14 11.96 3.99
N GLY A 67 2.90 11.65 5.25
CA GLY A 67 1.57 11.45 5.82
C GLY A 67 1.12 10.00 5.81
N SER A 68 2.02 9.02 5.99
CA SER A 68 1.63 7.64 6.28
C SER A 68 1.09 7.53 7.71
N ASP A 69 -0.06 6.89 7.87
CA ASP A 69 -0.64 6.53 9.16
C ASP A 69 -0.18 5.15 9.63
N VAL A 70 0.17 4.26 8.69
CA VAL A 70 0.61 2.89 8.95
C VAL A 70 2.02 2.68 8.39
N LEU A 71 2.94 2.20 9.24
CA LEU A 71 4.29 1.81 8.85
C LEU A 71 4.45 0.30 8.81
N GLN A 72 4.92 -0.22 7.68
CA GLN A 72 5.11 -1.63 7.47
C GLN A 72 6.50 -2.10 7.91
N ALA A 73 6.54 -3.12 8.78
CA ALA A 73 7.77 -3.82 9.07
C ALA A 73 8.28 -4.54 7.80
N LEU A 74 9.52 -4.22 7.39
CA LEU A 74 10.20 -4.88 6.26
C LEU A 74 10.73 -6.28 6.64
N THR A 75 9.83 -7.14 7.08
CA THR A 75 10.08 -8.55 7.42
C THR A 75 10.40 -9.38 6.19
N PHE A 76 10.92 -10.59 6.44
CA PHE A 76 11.24 -11.59 5.44
C PHE A 76 10.07 -11.87 4.48
N CYS A 77 10.38 -12.28 3.27
CA CYS A 77 9.40 -12.76 2.30
C CYS A 77 9.92 -14.03 1.64
N SER A 78 9.02 -14.98 1.34
CA SER A 78 9.39 -16.32 0.87
C SER A 78 10.16 -16.35 -0.46
N PHE A 79 10.14 -15.28 -1.29
CA PHE A 79 10.99 -15.19 -2.49
C PHE A 79 12.49 -15.09 -2.15
N MET A 80 12.85 -14.64 -0.93
CA MET A 80 14.23 -14.60 -0.45
C MET A 80 14.74 -15.99 -0.01
N ALA A 81 13.93 -17.04 -0.21
CA ALA A 81 14.26 -18.41 0.16
C ALA A 81 15.35 -19.01 -0.76
N GLY A 82 16.61 -18.67 -0.45
CA GLY A 82 17.70 -19.63 -0.52
C GLY A 82 17.72 -20.53 0.73
N SER A 83 18.86 -21.16 1.03
CA SER A 83 19.08 -21.81 2.33
C SER A 83 19.14 -20.75 3.43
N VAL A 84 18.00 -20.39 4.01
CA VAL A 84 17.96 -19.34 5.05
C VAL A 84 17.98 -19.99 6.43
N ASP A 85 18.95 -19.57 7.23
CA ASP A 85 19.05 -19.88 8.64
C ASP A 85 17.84 -19.26 9.38
N ASN A 86 17.00 -20.11 9.99
CA ASN A 86 15.81 -19.69 10.74
C ASN A 86 16.13 -18.66 11.82
N LEU A 87 17.34 -18.70 12.42
CA LEU A 87 17.76 -17.72 13.40
C LEU A 87 17.98 -16.34 12.77
N LYS A 88 18.52 -16.29 11.55
CA LYS A 88 18.69 -15.03 10.81
C LYS A 88 17.34 -14.43 10.40
N VAL A 89 16.38 -15.26 9.98
CA VAL A 89 15.01 -14.80 9.68
C VAL A 89 14.36 -14.22 10.92
N LYS A 90 14.41 -14.93 12.06
CA LYS A 90 13.83 -14.44 13.31
C LYS A 90 14.49 -13.13 13.77
N LYS A 91 15.82 -13.03 13.66
CA LYS A 91 16.55 -11.80 13.97
C LYS A 91 16.13 -10.64 13.06
N LEU A 92 16.05 -10.89 11.75
CA LEU A 92 15.61 -9.91 10.76
C LEU A 92 14.22 -9.36 11.09
N ASN A 93 13.26 -10.26 11.28
CA ASN A 93 11.87 -9.88 11.51
C ASN A 93 11.69 -9.11 12.82
N ASN A 94 12.34 -9.56 13.89
CA ASN A 94 12.35 -8.85 15.18
C ASN A 94 12.95 -7.45 15.02
N THR A 95 14.13 -7.32 14.40
CA THR A 95 14.77 -6.01 14.19
C THR A 95 13.89 -5.08 13.35
N ALA A 96 13.30 -5.58 12.27
CA ALA A 96 12.40 -4.78 11.41
C ALA A 96 11.19 -4.26 12.21
N CYS A 97 10.53 -5.13 12.98
CA CYS A 97 9.38 -4.75 13.78
C CYS A 97 9.75 -3.79 14.92
N GLU A 98 10.87 -4.00 15.63
CA GLU A 98 11.34 -3.10 16.68
C GLU A 98 11.60 -1.67 16.17
N ILE A 99 12.14 -1.54 14.96
CA ILE A 99 12.41 -0.23 14.34
C ILE A 99 11.10 0.51 14.08
N VAL A 100 10.13 -0.11 13.40
CA VAL A 100 8.86 0.55 13.10
C VAL A 100 8.04 0.80 14.36
N CYS A 101 8.06 -0.08 15.36
CA CYS A 101 7.35 0.12 16.61
C CYS A 101 7.85 1.35 17.38
N LYS A 102 9.17 1.56 17.43
CA LYS A 102 9.76 2.75 18.07
C LYS A 102 9.33 4.03 17.35
N LEU A 103 9.43 4.06 16.02
CA LEU A 103 9.04 5.23 15.22
C LEU A 103 7.53 5.51 15.30
N ALA A 104 6.71 4.47 15.26
CA ALA A 104 5.26 4.58 15.35
C ALA A 104 4.82 5.12 16.72
N ALA A 105 5.46 4.67 17.81
CA ALA A 105 5.21 5.19 19.15
C ALA A 105 5.55 6.69 19.27
N ASP A 106 6.68 7.11 18.70
CA ASP A 106 7.12 8.52 18.74
C ASP A 106 6.18 9.46 17.95
N GLN A 107 5.52 8.96 16.91
CA GLN A 107 4.68 9.76 16.00
C GLN A 107 3.17 9.41 16.02
N ASN A 108 2.75 8.61 17.01
CA ASN A 108 1.36 8.17 17.18
C ASN A 108 0.79 7.50 15.91
N SER A 109 1.60 6.70 15.21
CA SER A 109 1.21 5.97 14.00
C SER A 109 1.01 4.49 14.29
N LEU A 110 0.42 3.77 13.35
CA LEU A 110 0.14 2.34 13.45
C LEU A 110 1.27 1.51 12.84
N VAL A 111 1.44 0.29 13.32
CA VAL A 111 2.44 -0.67 12.83
C VAL A 111 1.75 -1.80 12.07
N ALA A 112 2.25 -2.09 10.87
CA ALA A 112 1.85 -3.26 10.11
C ALA A 112 2.93 -4.35 10.14
N GLY A 113 2.55 -5.56 10.56
CA GLY A 113 3.33 -6.76 10.28
C GLY A 113 3.05 -7.22 8.84
N SER A 114 4.07 -7.53 8.05
CA SER A 114 3.85 -7.96 6.66
C SER A 114 4.22 -9.41 6.43
N ILE A 115 3.30 -10.16 5.86
CA ILE A 115 3.51 -11.50 5.34
C ILE A 115 3.49 -11.43 3.83
N CYS A 116 4.55 -11.95 3.22
CA CYS A 116 4.70 -11.98 1.78
C CYS A 116 5.08 -13.40 1.36
N LEU A 117 4.27 -13.98 0.47
CA LEU A 117 4.43 -15.34 -0.04
C LEU A 117 4.48 -15.30 -1.56
N ASN A 118 5.48 -15.94 -2.16
CA ASN A 118 5.67 -15.98 -3.61
C ASN A 118 5.35 -17.35 -4.20
N ALA A 119 4.05 -17.65 -4.26
CA ALA A 119 3.51 -18.80 -4.96
C ALA A 119 4.18 -20.13 -4.53
N ASP A 120 4.42 -20.29 -3.23
CA ASP A 120 5.09 -21.48 -2.71
C ASP A 120 4.27 -22.74 -3.05
N HIS A 121 2.94 -22.61 -3.12
CA HIS A 121 2.04 -23.64 -3.61
C HIS A 121 2.37 -24.11 -5.05
N ILE A 122 2.62 -23.18 -5.98
CA ILE A 122 3.00 -23.52 -7.36
C ILE A 122 4.39 -24.16 -7.43
N LYS A 123 5.25 -23.86 -6.45
CA LYS A 123 6.57 -24.49 -6.29
C LYS A 123 6.51 -25.86 -5.58
N GLY A 124 5.30 -26.41 -5.41
CA GLY A 124 5.07 -27.72 -4.82
C GLY A 124 5.10 -27.76 -3.30
N LYS A 125 5.11 -26.60 -2.62
CA LYS A 125 4.99 -26.56 -1.16
C LYS A 125 3.54 -26.72 -0.74
N ASP A 126 3.32 -27.51 0.30
CA ASP A 126 1.97 -27.82 0.77
C ASP A 126 1.44 -26.76 1.75
N LYS A 127 0.17 -26.93 2.12
CA LYS A 127 -0.50 -26.13 3.14
C LYS A 127 0.28 -26.09 4.46
N THR A 128 0.85 -27.22 4.88
CA THR A 128 1.62 -27.34 6.13
C THR A 128 2.81 -26.40 6.14
N HIS A 129 3.54 -26.32 5.02
CA HIS A 129 4.67 -25.41 4.86
C HIS A 129 4.25 -23.94 5.02
N VAL A 130 3.22 -23.52 4.28
CA VAL A 130 2.70 -22.15 4.31
C VAL A 130 2.24 -21.78 5.72
N GLN A 131 1.47 -22.65 6.37
CA GLN A 131 0.99 -22.41 7.72
C GLN A 131 2.12 -22.38 8.75
N THR A 132 3.16 -23.18 8.57
CA THR A 132 4.35 -23.16 9.46
C THR A 132 5.09 -21.84 9.33
N TYR A 133 5.29 -21.35 8.10
CA TYR A 133 5.90 -20.05 7.85
C TYR A 133 5.09 -18.90 8.48
N VAL A 134 3.77 -18.89 8.25
CA VAL A 134 2.86 -17.87 8.83
C VAL A 134 2.90 -17.89 10.36
N LYS A 135 2.92 -19.07 11.00
CA LYS A 135 3.04 -19.18 12.47
C LYS A 135 4.34 -18.57 13.00
N GLN A 136 5.45 -18.71 12.28
CA GLN A 136 6.73 -18.13 12.68
C GLN A 136 6.70 -16.59 12.64
N GLU A 137 6.09 -16.02 11.59
CA GLU A 137 5.89 -14.56 11.49
C GLU A 137 4.96 -14.03 12.59
N MET A 138 3.89 -14.78 12.92
CA MET A 138 2.94 -14.41 13.98
C MET A 138 3.59 -14.23 15.35
N GLU A 139 4.56 -15.07 15.72
CA GLU A 139 5.29 -14.91 16.99
C GLU A 139 5.94 -13.53 17.09
N VAL A 140 6.53 -13.05 15.99
CA VAL A 140 7.18 -11.73 15.92
C VAL A 140 6.14 -10.62 16.07
N PHE A 141 5.02 -10.73 15.34
CA PHE A 141 3.96 -9.72 15.35
C PHE A 141 3.27 -9.58 16.70
N LEU A 142 3.04 -10.70 17.40
CA LEU A 142 2.47 -10.68 18.76
C LEU A 142 3.41 -10.02 19.76
N ASN A 143 4.71 -10.31 19.68
CA ASN A 143 5.70 -9.69 20.56
C ASN A 143 5.81 -8.18 20.32
N CYS A 144 5.68 -7.76 19.06
CA CYS A 144 5.75 -6.36 18.66
C CYS A 144 4.41 -5.62 18.78
N LYS A 145 3.32 -6.33 19.07
CA LYS A 145 1.95 -5.78 19.19
C LYS A 145 1.55 -4.94 17.97
N VAL A 146 1.73 -5.49 16.77
CA VAL A 146 1.35 -4.80 15.53
C VAL A 146 -0.15 -4.52 15.48
N ASP A 147 -0.54 -3.41 14.84
CA ASP A 147 -1.92 -2.94 14.76
C ASP A 147 -2.71 -3.55 13.60
N VAL A 148 -2.00 -4.03 12.56
CA VAL A 148 -2.58 -4.69 11.38
C VAL A 148 -1.58 -5.69 10.80
N ILE A 149 -2.07 -6.74 10.15
CA ILE A 149 -1.25 -7.65 9.35
C ILE A 149 -1.56 -7.45 7.86
N LEU A 150 -0.52 -7.15 7.08
CA LEU A 150 -0.57 -7.04 5.63
C LEU A 150 -0.16 -8.36 5.00
N CYS A 151 -1.08 -9.00 4.31
CA CYS A 151 -0.84 -10.21 3.54
C CYS A 151 -0.76 -9.85 2.06
N ASP A 152 0.46 -9.68 1.56
CA ASP A 152 0.74 -9.46 0.14
C ASP A 152 1.06 -10.82 -0.50
N ILE A 153 0.02 -11.51 -1.00
CA ILE A 153 0.10 -12.92 -1.45
C ILE A 153 -0.48 -13.04 -2.86
N PHE A 154 0.23 -13.75 -3.74
CA PHE A 154 -0.12 -13.86 -5.16
C PHE A 154 -1.26 -14.84 -5.46
N LEU A 155 -1.51 -15.81 -4.58
CA LEU A 155 -2.46 -16.91 -4.82
C LEU A 155 -3.57 -16.92 -3.76
N VAL A 156 -4.82 -17.05 -4.22
CA VAL A 156 -6.00 -17.08 -3.35
C VAL A 156 -5.96 -18.28 -2.41
N GLU A 157 -5.62 -19.46 -2.90
CA GLU A 157 -5.57 -20.69 -2.09
C GLU A 157 -4.52 -20.59 -0.98
N GLU A 158 -3.34 -20.05 -1.30
CA GLU A 158 -2.26 -19.83 -0.34
C GLU A 158 -2.66 -18.77 0.71
N THR A 159 -3.38 -17.74 0.28
CA THR A 159 -3.91 -16.72 1.16
C THR A 159 -4.96 -17.29 2.12
N GLU A 160 -5.86 -18.16 1.66
CA GLU A 160 -6.81 -18.86 2.54
C GLU A 160 -6.10 -19.68 3.60
N TRP A 161 -5.03 -20.40 3.24
CA TRP A 161 -4.23 -21.16 4.20
C TRP A 161 -3.54 -20.29 5.24
N ALA A 162 -3.04 -19.12 4.82
CA ALA A 162 -2.47 -18.14 5.74
C ALA A 162 -3.54 -17.58 6.70
N LEU A 163 -4.70 -17.18 6.16
CA LEU A 163 -5.82 -16.64 6.93
C LEU A 163 -6.39 -17.63 7.96
N GLU A 164 -6.40 -18.93 7.65
CA GLU A 164 -6.78 -19.96 8.62
C GLU A 164 -5.95 -19.94 9.91
N VAL A 165 -4.69 -19.55 9.81
CA VAL A 165 -3.80 -19.38 10.97
C VAL A 165 -4.00 -18.01 11.60
N LEU A 166 -4.05 -16.96 10.78
CA LEU A 166 -4.11 -15.57 11.24
C LEU A 166 -5.43 -15.20 11.93
N LYS A 167 -6.55 -15.84 11.59
CA LYS A 167 -7.87 -15.50 12.15
C LYS A 167 -7.94 -15.54 13.68
N ASN A 168 -7.05 -16.28 14.34
CA ASN A 168 -7.01 -16.42 15.80
C ASN A 168 -6.04 -15.43 16.48
N ILE A 169 -5.35 -14.58 15.72
CA ILE A 169 -4.31 -13.69 16.27
C ILE A 169 -4.88 -12.47 17.01
N GLY A 170 -6.14 -12.11 16.73
CA GLY A 170 -6.80 -10.94 17.32
C GLY A 170 -6.35 -9.59 16.75
N VAL A 171 -5.59 -9.59 15.65
CA VAL A 171 -5.13 -8.40 14.93
C VAL A 171 -5.88 -8.31 13.59
N PRO A 172 -6.35 -7.13 13.18
CA PRO A 172 -6.95 -6.92 11.86
C PRO A 172 -6.05 -7.40 10.71
N ILE A 173 -6.64 -7.98 9.67
CA ILE A 173 -5.90 -8.51 8.52
C ILE A 173 -6.32 -7.76 7.25
N ALA A 174 -5.34 -7.24 6.53
CA ALA A 174 -5.48 -6.63 5.22
C ALA A 174 -4.80 -7.50 4.17
N VAL A 175 -5.56 -7.93 3.17
CA VAL A 175 -5.06 -8.81 2.10
C VAL A 175 -4.96 -8.02 0.81
N THR A 176 -3.81 -8.13 0.15
CA THR A 176 -3.63 -7.69 -1.23
C THR A 176 -3.40 -8.90 -2.12
N LEU A 177 -4.22 -9.05 -3.15
CA LEU A 177 -4.07 -10.10 -4.15
C LEU A 177 -3.41 -9.54 -5.41
N CYS A 178 -2.55 -10.34 -6.04
CA CYS A 178 -2.02 -10.04 -7.37
C CYS A 178 -2.88 -10.74 -8.43
N VAL A 179 -3.78 -9.97 -9.03
CA VAL A 179 -4.80 -10.43 -9.98
C VAL A 179 -4.80 -9.53 -11.21
N ASP A 180 -5.21 -10.09 -12.34
CA ASP A 180 -5.42 -9.36 -13.59
C ASP A 180 -6.92 -9.13 -13.85
N LYS A 181 -7.26 -8.56 -15.02
CA LYS A 181 -8.65 -8.23 -15.38
C LYS A 181 -9.59 -9.43 -15.39
N LEU A 182 -9.04 -10.57 -15.79
CA LEU A 182 -9.76 -11.84 -15.89
C LEU A 182 -9.85 -12.53 -14.53
N GLY A 183 -8.94 -12.21 -13.61
CA GLY A 183 -8.97 -12.62 -12.21
C GLY A 183 -7.65 -13.22 -11.77
N THR A 184 -7.70 -14.30 -10.99
CA THR A 184 -6.49 -15.07 -10.65
C THR A 184 -6.03 -15.92 -11.83
N ILE A 185 -4.77 -16.35 -11.79
CA ILE A 185 -4.24 -17.38 -12.71
C ILE A 185 -5.10 -18.67 -12.67
N SER A 186 -5.74 -18.96 -11.53
CA SER A 186 -6.66 -20.09 -11.36
C SER A 186 -8.09 -19.85 -11.88
N GLY A 187 -8.37 -18.69 -12.49
CA GLY A 187 -9.68 -18.35 -13.08
C GLY A 187 -10.74 -17.87 -12.08
N THR A 188 -10.35 -17.51 -10.85
CA THR A 188 -11.29 -16.94 -9.87
C THR A 188 -11.53 -15.47 -10.17
N SER A 189 -12.79 -15.04 -10.28
CA SER A 189 -13.13 -13.65 -10.55
C SER A 189 -12.71 -12.72 -9.39
N LEU A 190 -12.49 -11.43 -9.66
CA LEU A 190 -12.15 -10.44 -8.63
C LEU A 190 -13.16 -10.38 -7.48
N GLY A 191 -14.46 -10.44 -7.82
CA GLY A 191 -15.53 -10.44 -6.83
C GLY A 191 -15.50 -11.69 -5.94
N ASP A 192 -15.30 -12.86 -6.53
CA ASP A 192 -15.19 -14.11 -5.78
C ASP A 192 -13.93 -14.14 -4.91
N CYS A 193 -12.82 -13.58 -5.39
CA CYS A 193 -11.61 -13.38 -4.59
C CYS A 193 -11.91 -12.56 -3.34
N ALA A 194 -12.56 -11.40 -3.49
CA ALA A 194 -12.93 -10.55 -2.37
C ALA A 194 -13.82 -11.26 -1.35
N ILE A 195 -14.85 -11.97 -1.83
CA ILE A 195 -15.75 -12.75 -0.98
C ILE A 195 -15.01 -13.86 -0.23
N ARG A 196 -14.11 -14.59 -0.91
CA ARG A 196 -13.30 -15.65 -0.29
C ARG A 196 -12.39 -15.10 0.80
N MET A 197 -11.69 -13.99 0.53
CA MET A 197 -10.80 -13.35 1.52
C MET A 197 -11.58 -12.85 2.74
N ALA A 198 -12.71 -12.16 2.52
CA ALA A 198 -13.55 -11.67 3.61
C ALA A 198 -14.10 -12.83 4.47
N LYS A 199 -14.58 -13.91 3.84
CA LYS A 199 -15.04 -15.12 4.56
C LYS A 199 -13.91 -15.83 5.31
N ALA A 200 -12.70 -15.80 4.78
CA ALA A 200 -11.52 -16.39 5.42
C ALA A 200 -11.00 -15.56 6.59
N GLY A 201 -11.47 -14.31 6.77
CA GLY A 201 -11.17 -13.48 7.94
C GLY A 201 -10.44 -12.17 7.63
N ALA A 202 -10.28 -11.81 6.35
CA ALA A 202 -9.73 -10.50 5.99
C ALA A 202 -10.71 -9.37 6.33
N ASN A 203 -10.24 -8.34 7.03
CA ASN A 203 -11.01 -7.12 7.31
C ASN A 203 -10.91 -6.10 6.17
N VAL A 204 -9.80 -6.13 5.45
CA VAL A 204 -9.54 -5.28 4.27
C VAL A 204 -9.11 -6.18 3.12
N VAL A 205 -9.68 -5.96 1.94
CA VAL A 205 -9.28 -6.67 0.72
C VAL A 205 -8.94 -5.66 -0.36
N GLY A 206 -7.85 -5.91 -1.09
CA GLY A 206 -7.40 -5.05 -2.17
C GLY A 206 -6.70 -5.82 -3.27
N VAL A 207 -6.30 -5.06 -4.28
CA VAL A 207 -5.50 -5.53 -5.41
C VAL A 207 -4.16 -4.83 -5.46
N CYS A 208 -3.15 -5.61 -5.82
CA CYS A 208 -1.81 -5.16 -6.18
C CYS A 208 -1.67 -5.52 -7.66
N CYS A 209 -2.01 -4.58 -8.55
CA CYS A 209 -2.06 -4.89 -9.98
C CYS A 209 -0.68 -5.32 -10.49
N LYS A 210 -0.65 -6.37 -11.29
CA LYS A 210 0.56 -6.87 -11.91
C LYS A 210 0.94 -5.91 -13.05
N PHE A 211 2.02 -5.16 -12.83
CA PHE A 211 2.89 -4.39 -13.73
C PHE A 211 2.38 -3.58 -14.93
N ASP A 212 1.16 -3.68 -15.47
CA ASP A 212 0.79 -3.02 -16.74
C ASP A 212 -0.67 -2.50 -16.83
N GLU A 213 -1.27 -2.04 -15.72
CA GLU A 213 -2.69 -1.64 -15.71
C GLU A 213 -2.91 -0.18 -15.31
N SER A 214 -3.63 0.58 -16.14
CA SER A 214 -3.95 2.00 -15.91
C SER A 214 -4.79 2.23 -14.64
N PRO A 215 -4.84 3.46 -14.09
CA PRO A 215 -5.60 3.74 -12.86
C PRO A 215 -7.08 3.41 -12.99
N LYS A 216 -7.63 3.57 -14.20
CA LYS A 216 -9.02 3.22 -14.54
C LYS A 216 -9.31 1.73 -14.33
N VAL A 217 -8.32 0.88 -14.60
CA VAL A 217 -8.44 -0.57 -14.40
C VAL A 217 -8.39 -0.90 -12.91
N VAL A 218 -7.52 -0.25 -12.15
CA VAL A 218 -7.49 -0.38 -10.68
C VAL A 218 -8.84 0.04 -10.08
N ILE A 219 -9.43 1.14 -10.54
CA ILE A 219 -10.77 1.61 -10.15
C ILE A 219 -11.84 0.54 -10.47
N GLU A 220 -11.83 -0.01 -11.69
CA GLU A 220 -12.75 -1.10 -12.08
C GLU A 220 -12.63 -2.31 -11.13
N TYR A 221 -11.41 -2.63 -10.67
CA TYR A 221 -11.18 -3.78 -9.81
C TYR A 221 -11.73 -3.56 -8.42
N VAL A 222 -11.44 -2.40 -7.82
CA VAL A 222 -11.95 -2.07 -6.49
C VAL A 222 -13.48 -1.98 -6.50
N GLU A 223 -14.09 -1.42 -7.56
CA GLU A 223 -15.54 -1.41 -7.72
C GLU A 223 -16.13 -2.81 -7.82
N ARG A 224 -15.53 -3.70 -8.62
CA ARG A 224 -15.98 -5.09 -8.76
C ARG A 224 -15.89 -5.84 -7.43
N MET A 225 -14.80 -5.67 -6.69
CA MET A 225 -14.63 -6.26 -5.36
C MET A 225 -15.65 -5.70 -4.37
N LYS A 226 -15.80 -4.38 -4.30
CA LYS A 226 -16.73 -3.71 -3.39
C LYS A 226 -18.17 -4.13 -3.64
N ASN A 227 -18.60 -4.07 -4.90
CA ASN A 227 -19.95 -4.49 -5.30
C ASN A 227 -20.22 -5.96 -4.99
N ALA A 228 -19.21 -6.83 -5.13
CA ALA A 228 -19.37 -8.25 -4.80
C ALA A 228 -19.58 -8.46 -3.30
N LEU A 229 -18.81 -7.79 -2.44
CA LEU A 229 -18.99 -7.84 -0.98
C LEU A 229 -20.36 -7.31 -0.57
N ASP A 230 -20.79 -6.18 -1.13
CA ASP A 230 -22.07 -5.55 -0.82
C ASP A 230 -23.26 -6.44 -1.21
N ARG A 231 -23.19 -7.09 -2.39
CA ARG A 231 -24.23 -8.01 -2.86
C ARG A 231 -24.46 -9.20 -1.92
N VAL A 232 -23.40 -9.68 -1.26
CA VAL A 232 -23.51 -10.80 -0.32
C VAL A 232 -23.61 -10.36 1.14
N GLY A 233 -23.70 -9.05 1.41
CA GLY A 233 -23.83 -8.48 2.75
C GLY A 233 -22.60 -8.69 3.63
N LEU A 234 -21.41 -8.87 3.05
CA LEU A 234 -20.17 -9.00 3.81
C LEU A 234 -19.57 -7.61 4.07
N GLN A 235 -19.30 -7.32 5.34
CA GLN A 235 -18.57 -6.11 5.71
C GLN A 235 -17.07 -6.31 5.47
N GLY A 236 -16.46 -5.39 4.75
CA GLY A 236 -15.03 -5.36 4.49
C GLY A 236 -14.63 -4.03 3.88
N TYR A 237 -13.45 -3.53 4.25
CA TYR A 237 -12.88 -2.33 3.65
C TYR A 237 -12.12 -2.69 2.38
N ILE A 238 -12.01 -1.71 1.48
CA ILE A 238 -11.23 -1.87 0.25
C ILE A 238 -9.92 -1.10 0.36
N MET A 239 -8.86 -1.74 -0.13
CA MET A 239 -7.52 -1.18 -0.22
C MET A 239 -7.06 -1.07 -1.67
N SER A 240 -6.32 0.01 -1.99
CA SER A 240 -5.60 0.14 -3.26
C SER A 240 -4.08 0.13 -3.03
N CYS A 241 -3.36 -0.65 -3.84
CA CYS A 241 -1.90 -0.64 -3.91
C CYS A 241 -1.48 -0.45 -5.38
N SER A 242 -1.32 0.82 -5.79
CA SER A 242 -0.99 1.20 -7.18
C SER A 242 0.50 1.00 -7.48
N HIS A 243 0.88 0.79 -8.74
CA HIS A 243 2.28 0.69 -9.17
C HIS A 243 2.64 1.80 -10.15
N ALA A 244 3.91 2.16 -10.28
CA ALA A 244 4.36 3.25 -11.13
C ALA A 244 4.41 2.95 -12.64
N ASN A 245 4.23 1.69 -13.04
CA ASN A 245 4.42 1.24 -14.41
C ASN A 245 3.30 1.66 -15.38
N GLU A 246 2.77 2.88 -15.22
CA GLU A 246 1.83 3.50 -16.14
C GLU A 246 2.54 4.16 -17.32
N LEU A 247 3.40 3.42 -18.03
CA LEU A 247 3.87 3.84 -19.34
C LEU A 247 3.18 2.97 -20.41
N PRO A 248 2.44 3.56 -21.36
CA PRO A 248 1.60 2.85 -22.34
C PRO A 248 2.34 1.88 -23.29
N ASP A 249 3.67 1.78 -23.20
CA ASP A 249 4.54 0.92 -24.03
C ASP A 249 4.94 -0.41 -23.36
N ASN A 250 4.50 -0.71 -22.14
CA ASN A 250 5.11 -1.75 -21.32
C ASN A 250 4.66 -3.21 -21.59
N ARG A 251 4.41 -3.59 -22.85
CA ARG A 251 4.01 -4.97 -23.20
C ARG A 251 5.11 -6.04 -23.03
N ASN A 252 6.35 -5.63 -22.71
CA ASN A 252 7.47 -6.55 -22.47
C ASN A 252 7.88 -6.53 -20.98
N HIS A 253 7.47 -7.57 -20.27
CA HIS A 253 7.52 -7.79 -18.82
C HIS A 253 8.91 -7.87 -18.15
N SER A 254 9.92 -7.10 -18.58
CA SER A 254 11.23 -7.16 -17.90
C SER A 254 12.11 -5.92 -17.95
N ASN A 255 11.85 -4.92 -18.80
CA ASN A 255 12.89 -3.95 -19.14
C ASN A 255 12.64 -2.48 -18.72
N HIS A 256 11.49 -2.13 -18.14
CA HIS A 256 11.18 -0.75 -17.73
C HIS A 256 10.89 -0.56 -16.23
N LEU A 257 11.59 -1.28 -15.36
CA LEU A 257 11.72 -0.95 -13.94
C LEU A 257 12.40 0.43 -13.68
N ASN A 258 12.55 1.31 -14.69
CA ASN A 258 13.54 2.39 -14.71
C ASN A 258 12.98 3.81 -14.89
N GLN A 259 11.68 4.05 -14.69
CA GLN A 259 11.19 5.41 -14.41
C GLN A 259 10.49 5.42 -13.05
N THR A 260 11.32 5.56 -12.05
CA THR A 260 10.99 5.56 -10.65
C THR A 260 10.53 6.96 -10.24
N PHE A 261 9.27 7.07 -9.77
CA PHE A 261 8.69 8.29 -9.18
C PHE A 261 9.10 8.48 -7.71
N THR A 262 10.08 7.70 -7.28
CA THR A 262 10.45 7.42 -5.89
C THR A 262 11.02 8.60 -5.13
N MET A 263 11.60 9.57 -5.83
CA MET A 263 12.20 10.76 -5.20
C MET A 263 11.92 12.06 -5.96
N LYS A 264 11.37 11.97 -7.17
CA LYS A 264 10.99 13.14 -7.96
C LYS A 264 9.56 13.52 -7.62
N SER A 265 9.35 14.80 -7.33
CA SER A 265 8.00 15.36 -7.27
C SER A 265 7.34 15.14 -8.63
N PHE A 266 6.07 14.75 -8.62
CA PHE A 266 5.26 14.73 -9.82
C PHE A 266 5.30 16.09 -10.50
N GLU A 267 5.46 16.09 -11.83
CA GLU A 267 5.21 17.30 -12.60
C GLU A 267 3.73 17.70 -12.45
N PRO A 268 3.37 19.00 -12.55
CA PRO A 268 2.01 19.45 -12.25
C PRO A 268 0.88 18.74 -13.00
N PHE A 269 1.15 18.25 -14.22
CA PHE A 269 0.21 17.44 -14.99
C PHE A 269 0.03 16.04 -14.39
N GLU A 270 1.12 15.34 -14.08
CA GLU A 270 1.08 14.02 -13.45
C GLU A 270 0.40 14.10 -12.09
N GLN A 271 0.72 15.15 -11.32
CA GLN A 271 0.05 15.48 -10.06
C GLN A 271 -1.47 15.64 -10.26
N SER A 272 -1.91 16.21 -11.38
CA SER A 272 -3.34 16.42 -11.64
C SER A 272 -4.06 15.16 -12.08
N VAL A 273 -3.38 14.28 -12.82
CA VAL A 273 -3.87 12.94 -13.17
C VAL A 273 -4.01 12.10 -11.90
N GLU A 274 -2.98 12.08 -11.06
CA GLU A 274 -2.99 11.33 -9.80
C GLU A 274 -4.04 11.84 -8.82
N ASN A 275 -4.30 13.16 -8.76
CA ASN A 275 -5.39 13.70 -7.95
C ASN A 275 -6.75 13.13 -8.39
N LEU A 276 -6.99 13.06 -9.70
CA LEU A 276 -8.23 12.52 -10.25
C LEU A 276 -8.36 11.02 -9.94
N ASN A 277 -7.26 10.28 -10.05
CA ASN A 277 -7.20 8.86 -9.74
C ASN A 277 -7.48 8.60 -8.26
N ALA A 278 -6.83 9.34 -7.35
CA ALA A 278 -7.01 9.25 -5.91
C ALA A 278 -8.47 9.50 -5.51
N ARG A 279 -9.09 10.53 -6.08
CA ARG A 279 -10.49 10.85 -5.80
C ARG A 279 -11.45 9.79 -6.33
N ALA A 280 -11.21 9.29 -7.55
CA ALA A 280 -12.03 8.23 -8.13
C ALA A 280 -11.93 6.92 -7.32
N LEU A 281 -10.73 6.56 -6.85
CA LEU A 281 -10.55 5.41 -5.95
C LEU A 281 -11.28 5.59 -4.61
N TYR A 282 -11.22 6.80 -4.03
CA TYR A 282 -11.97 7.11 -2.81
C TYR A 282 -13.49 6.97 -3.01
N GLU A 283 -14.01 7.50 -4.11
CA GLU A 283 -15.43 7.42 -4.50
C GLU A 283 -15.87 5.98 -4.78
N ALA A 284 -14.99 5.17 -5.37
CA ALA A 284 -15.20 3.74 -5.57
C ALA A 284 -15.22 2.92 -4.26
N GLY A 285 -14.88 3.54 -3.13
CA GLY A 285 -15.00 2.93 -1.79
C GLY A 285 -13.67 2.51 -1.15
N VAL A 286 -12.53 2.89 -1.73
CA VAL A 286 -11.22 2.67 -1.09
C VAL A 286 -11.11 3.49 0.19
N ARG A 287 -10.68 2.85 1.27
CA ARG A 287 -10.43 3.50 2.57
C ARG A 287 -9.01 3.30 3.09
N PHE A 288 -8.26 2.35 2.52
CA PHE A 288 -6.85 2.17 2.83
C PHE A 288 -6.01 2.31 1.56
N PHE A 289 -5.17 3.33 1.49
CA PHE A 289 -4.32 3.57 0.33
C PHE A 289 -2.87 3.23 0.65
N ARG A 290 -2.18 2.55 -0.26
CA ARG A 290 -0.75 2.20 -0.17
C ARG A 290 -0.03 2.48 -1.48
N ALA A 291 1.28 2.62 -1.41
CA ALA A 291 2.15 2.64 -2.58
C ALA A 291 2.65 1.21 -2.88
N GLY A 292 2.49 0.78 -4.13
CA GLY A 292 3.14 -0.41 -4.68
C GLY A 292 4.51 -0.06 -5.28
N SER A 293 5.14 -1.02 -5.95
CA SER A 293 6.50 -0.84 -6.49
C SER A 293 6.56 0.30 -7.53
N GLY A 294 7.61 1.11 -7.44
CA GLY A 294 7.90 2.29 -8.24
C GLY A 294 7.27 3.59 -7.71
N LEU A 295 6.35 3.50 -6.72
CA LEU A 295 5.69 4.64 -6.09
C LEU A 295 6.26 4.83 -4.69
N GLY A 296 6.83 6.00 -4.42
CA GLY A 296 7.46 6.32 -3.14
C GLY A 296 6.67 7.30 -2.27
N THR A 297 7.39 7.93 -1.36
CA THR A 297 6.96 8.99 -0.45
C THR A 297 6.30 10.17 -1.16
N SER A 298 6.70 10.51 -2.38
CA SER A 298 6.07 11.54 -3.22
C SER A 298 4.59 11.22 -3.53
N TYR A 299 4.29 9.96 -3.85
CA TYR A 299 2.95 9.47 -4.14
C TYR A 299 2.10 9.44 -2.87
N ILE A 300 2.66 8.96 -1.75
CA ILE A 300 1.95 9.01 -0.47
C ILE A 300 1.63 10.44 -0.05
N GLN A 301 2.58 11.37 -0.21
CA GLN A 301 2.36 12.80 0.05
C GLN A 301 1.27 13.38 -0.83
N HIS A 302 1.24 12.97 -2.10
CA HIS A 302 0.22 13.39 -3.03
C HIS A 302 -1.18 12.93 -2.60
N LEU A 303 -1.34 11.63 -2.34
CA LEU A 303 -2.60 11.05 -1.84
C LEU A 303 -3.04 11.71 -0.52
N SER A 304 -2.09 11.88 0.40
CA SER A 304 -2.29 12.54 1.70
C SER A 304 -2.88 13.94 1.55
N ASN A 305 -2.35 14.72 0.62
CA ASN A 305 -2.78 16.09 0.38
C ASN A 305 -4.12 16.18 -0.38
N GLU A 306 -4.37 15.30 -1.35
CA GLU A 306 -5.65 15.32 -2.11
C GLU A 306 -6.84 14.83 -1.28
N LEU A 307 -6.60 13.87 -0.39
CA LEU A 307 -7.63 13.25 0.45
C LEU A 307 -7.66 13.83 1.88
N LEU A 308 -7.02 14.99 2.10
CA LEU A 308 -6.79 15.59 3.43
C LEU A 308 -8.08 15.69 4.28
N ASN A 309 -9.19 16.10 3.65
CA ASN A 309 -10.47 16.30 4.35
C ASN A 309 -11.18 14.98 4.68
N GLU A 310 -10.79 13.89 4.03
CA GLU A 310 -11.36 12.56 4.19
C GLU A 310 -10.54 11.66 5.11
N ARG A 311 -9.35 12.12 5.54
CA ARG A 311 -8.45 11.33 6.38
C ARG A 311 -9.02 11.10 7.78
N ALA A 312 -8.75 9.91 8.29
CA ALA A 312 -9.03 9.55 9.69
C ALA A 312 -8.14 10.32 10.67
N LYS A 313 -6.92 10.63 10.24
CA LYS A 313 -5.90 11.34 11.01
C LYS A 313 -5.22 12.38 10.12
N MET A 314 -5.03 13.59 10.65
CA MET A 314 -4.28 14.64 9.98
C MET A 314 -2.79 14.30 9.93
N PRO A 315 -2.11 14.49 8.78
CA PRO A 315 -0.67 14.28 8.67
C PRO A 315 0.09 15.27 9.57
N ILE A 316 1.25 14.83 10.06
CA ILE A 316 2.08 15.60 11.00
C ILE A 316 2.66 16.85 10.33
N ASP A 317 2.97 16.76 9.03
CA ASP A 317 3.48 17.87 8.25
C ASP A 317 2.61 18.06 6.99
N ILE A 318 1.88 19.19 6.92
CA ILE A 318 1.15 19.58 5.72
C ILE A 318 2.11 20.36 4.85
N LYS A 319 2.97 19.65 4.10
CA LYS A 319 3.77 20.30 3.07
C LYS A 319 2.83 20.65 1.91
N SER A 320 2.53 21.94 1.75
CA SER A 320 1.91 22.44 0.52
C SER A 320 2.81 21.98 -0.64
N SER A 321 2.29 21.16 -1.55
CA SER A 321 2.99 20.86 -2.81
C SER A 321 3.46 22.19 -3.37
N GLY A 322 4.78 22.38 -3.44
CA GLY A 322 5.39 23.71 -3.45
C GLY A 322 4.73 24.65 -4.44
N ASN A 323 4.63 25.93 -4.06
CA ASN A 323 4.52 27.00 -5.04
C ASN A 323 5.71 26.86 -5.97
N VAL A 324 5.56 26.11 -7.07
CA VAL A 324 6.48 26.17 -8.20
C VAL A 324 6.54 27.65 -8.53
N THR A 325 7.69 28.28 -8.33
CA THR A 325 7.94 29.63 -8.83
C THR A 325 7.74 29.57 -10.33
N MET A 326 6.53 29.89 -10.77
CA MET A 326 6.14 29.76 -12.14
C MET A 326 6.71 30.90 -12.96
N ASP A 327 7.01 30.55 -14.21
CA ASP A 327 7.47 31.45 -15.26
C ASP A 327 6.74 32.80 -15.21
N LYS A 328 7.51 33.90 -15.26
CA LYS A 328 7.09 35.29 -15.00
C LYS A 328 5.92 35.76 -15.88
N TYR A 329 5.57 35.02 -16.91
CA TYR A 329 4.62 35.42 -17.94
C TYR A 329 3.19 34.91 -17.76
N GLN A 330 2.90 33.85 -16.96
CA GLN A 330 1.52 33.36 -16.74
C GLN A 330 1.25 32.68 -15.36
N PRO A 331 1.52 33.35 -14.22
CA PRO A 331 1.41 32.75 -12.88
C PRO A 331 -0.02 32.34 -12.47
N ASN A 332 -1.07 33.06 -12.90
CA ASN A 332 -2.44 32.81 -12.42
C ASN A 332 -3.17 31.68 -13.17
N ARG A 333 -2.76 31.33 -14.39
CA ARG A 333 -3.45 30.33 -15.21
C ARG A 333 -2.99 28.92 -14.84
N LYS A 334 -1.67 28.68 -14.84
CA LYS A 334 -1.06 27.39 -14.47
C LYS A 334 -1.06 27.11 -12.96
N GLY A 335 -1.50 28.03 -12.11
CA GLY A 335 -1.52 27.86 -10.65
C GLY A 335 -2.81 27.23 -10.10
N SER A 336 -3.80 26.97 -10.97
CA SER A 336 -5.11 26.47 -10.56
C SER A 336 -5.29 24.98 -10.87
N LYS A 337 -5.91 24.22 -9.95
CA LYS A 337 -6.31 22.81 -10.19
C LYS A 337 -7.17 22.67 -11.45
N GLN A 338 -8.00 23.68 -11.75
CA GLN A 338 -8.90 23.67 -12.90
C GLN A 338 -8.13 23.66 -14.23
N TYR A 339 -7.07 24.46 -14.36
CA TYR A 339 -6.26 24.52 -15.57
C TYR A 339 -5.61 23.18 -15.93
N TRP A 340 -5.00 22.50 -14.96
CA TRP A 340 -4.36 21.20 -15.21
C TRP A 340 -5.35 20.06 -15.45
N ARG A 341 -6.62 20.23 -15.04
CA ARG A 341 -7.70 19.26 -15.30
C ARG A 341 -8.36 19.43 -16.67
N SER A 342 -8.37 20.62 -17.27
CA SER A 342 -9.17 20.90 -18.48
C SER A 342 -8.38 21.22 -19.74
N ASP A 343 -7.15 21.75 -19.65
CA ASP A 343 -6.55 22.51 -20.77
C ASP A 343 -5.27 21.90 -21.38
N ILE A 344 -4.82 20.70 -20.95
CA ILE A 344 -3.55 20.12 -21.43
C ILE A 344 -3.73 18.71 -22.00
N SER A 345 -3.46 18.60 -23.31
CA SER A 345 -2.96 17.38 -23.94
C SER A 345 -1.44 17.55 -24.12
N PRO A 346 -0.61 16.54 -23.85
CA PRO A 346 0.83 16.64 -24.03
C PRO A 346 1.18 17.00 -25.49
N SER A 347 2.31 17.69 -25.69
CA SER A 347 2.76 18.16 -27.00
C SER A 347 3.12 16.99 -27.92
N CYS A 348 2.68 17.07 -29.19
CA CYS A 348 2.66 15.98 -30.16
C CYS A 348 4.03 15.60 -30.78
N TYR A 349 5.16 15.87 -30.11
CA TYR A 349 6.49 15.78 -30.72
C TYR A 349 7.28 14.48 -30.42
N SER A 350 6.68 13.51 -29.74
CA SER A 350 7.19 12.12 -29.70
C SER A 350 6.12 11.16 -30.19
N THR A 351 6.53 10.09 -30.87
CA THR A 351 5.64 9.00 -31.25
C THR A 351 5.00 8.41 -30.01
N THR A 352 3.67 8.37 -29.98
CA THR A 352 2.86 7.84 -28.87
C THR A 352 2.92 6.32 -28.77
N PHE A 353 3.54 5.66 -29.75
CA PHE A 353 3.69 4.21 -29.87
C PHE A 353 4.99 3.91 -30.62
N ASN A 354 5.82 3.00 -30.10
CA ASN A 354 6.91 2.38 -30.85
C ASN A 354 6.44 1.03 -31.41
N LEU A 355 6.62 0.78 -32.70
CA LEU A 355 6.41 -0.55 -33.28
C LEU A 355 7.53 -1.48 -32.78
N PRO A 356 7.21 -2.73 -32.38
CA PRO A 356 8.24 -3.66 -31.95
C PRO A 356 9.21 -3.96 -33.09
N GLU A 357 10.52 -3.94 -32.81
CA GLU A 357 11.47 -4.62 -33.67
C GLU A 357 11.17 -6.12 -33.61
N SER A 358 10.88 -6.67 -34.79
CA SER A 358 10.34 -8.00 -35.13
C SER A 358 10.68 -9.20 -34.22
N ALA A 359 9.60 -9.95 -33.92
CA ALA A 359 9.40 -11.42 -33.90
C ALA A 359 10.27 -12.32 -33.02
#